data_AF-A0A5C6EGK5-F1
#
_entry.id   AF-A0A5C6EGK5-F1
#
_cell.length_a   1.000
_cell.length_b   1.000
_cell.length_c   1.000
_cell.angle_alpha   90.00
_cell.angle_beta   90.00
_cell.angle_gamma   90.00
#
_symmetry.space_group_name_H-M   'P 1'
#
loop_
_entity.id
_entity.type
_entity.pdbx_description
1 polymer ?
#
loop_
_entity_poly.entity_id
_entity_poly.type
_entity_poly.pdbx_seq_one_letter_code
_entity_poly.pdbx_strand_id
1 'polypeptide(L)'
;MDEPYFDTISKTGSRRLYRYWTERAKCSRKDRLALATACDAFEFLFDSAILDPKRLDVIAAAASHHRKTVWETGTLMLSQLAQEHSVARDYLLQLASSRNGDLRLRSFAYLTDAFPRDFCHNLVLSRINDVSERIAHAACWTATMLNLTELSPAIRARAASTKHAIRLHEMHMLADLLDQQFHEYYNKLGYSLVLAFPDQFPTAVIWPGGIKEGEIAKLGLEAIMSRVRNSGSLLDPRRRAWKWGR
;
A
#
# COMPACT_ATOMS: atom_id res chain seq x y z
N MET A 1 -5.42 6.94 21.91
CA MET A 1 -4.82 7.02 20.57
C MET A 1 -5.11 5.68 19.93
N ASP A 2 -6.13 5.64 19.08
CA ASP A 2 -6.66 4.40 18.55
C ASP A 2 -5.65 3.77 17.57
N GLU A 3 -5.35 2.48 17.76
CA GLU A 3 -4.46 1.69 16.91
C GLU A 3 -4.82 1.80 15.42
N PRO A 4 -3.85 1.63 14.50
CA PRO A 4 -4.13 1.74 13.09
C PRO A 4 -5.00 0.57 12.63
N TYR A 5 -6.22 0.92 12.22
CA TYR A 5 -7.29 0.25 11.47
C TYR A 5 -6.99 -1.00 10.60
N PHE A 6 -5.73 -1.41 10.35
CA PHE A 6 -5.37 -2.38 9.32
C PHE A 6 -5.00 -3.79 9.81
N ASP A 7 -4.42 -3.93 11.00
CA ASP A 7 -3.91 -5.22 11.46
C ASP A 7 -5.01 -6.25 11.78
N THR A 8 -6.25 -5.79 12.00
CA THR A 8 -7.40 -6.65 12.33
C THR A 8 -8.14 -7.21 11.11
N ILE A 9 -7.91 -6.64 9.91
CA ILE A 9 -8.70 -6.95 8.72
C ILE A 9 -8.24 -8.27 8.04
N SER A 10 -6.99 -8.68 8.25
CA SER A 10 -6.31 -9.67 7.40
C SER A 10 -6.69 -11.13 7.64
N LYS A 11 -7.43 -11.49 8.70
CA LYS A 11 -7.59 -12.93 9.03
C LYS A 11 -9.00 -13.47 9.25
N THR A 12 -9.99 -12.72 9.72
CA THR A 12 -11.36 -13.25 9.91
C THR A 12 -12.40 -12.21 10.37
N GLY A 13 -12.01 -10.95 10.61
CA GLY A 13 -12.80 -10.01 11.42
C GLY A 13 -13.57 -8.91 10.68
N SER A 14 -13.64 -8.89 9.34
CA SER A 14 -13.95 -7.64 8.62
C SER A 14 -15.40 -7.13 8.75
N ARG A 15 -16.41 -8.00 8.77
CA ARG A 15 -17.84 -7.57 8.64
C ARG A 15 -18.30 -6.68 9.80
N ARG A 16 -18.18 -7.19 11.02
CA ARG A 16 -18.60 -6.45 12.23
C ARG A 16 -17.73 -5.22 12.48
N LEU A 17 -16.48 -5.28 12.03
CA LEU A 17 -15.51 -4.21 12.19
C LEU A 17 -15.88 -2.98 11.35
N TYR A 18 -16.31 -3.18 10.10
CA TYR A 18 -16.78 -2.06 9.27
C TYR A 18 -17.99 -1.37 9.87
N ARG A 19 -19.03 -2.13 10.28
CA ARG A 19 -20.19 -1.53 10.96
C ARG A 19 -19.78 -0.74 12.19
N TYR A 20 -19.00 -1.35 13.07
CA TYR A 20 -18.48 -0.71 14.28
C TYR A 20 -17.78 0.63 13.98
N TRP A 21 -16.97 0.69 12.92
CA TRP A 21 -16.30 1.92 12.51
C TRP A 21 -17.25 2.96 11.93
N THR A 22 -18.21 2.55 11.09
CA THR A 22 -19.17 3.49 10.49
C THR A 22 -20.08 4.15 11.52
N GLU A 23 -20.45 3.44 12.58
CA GLU A 23 -21.24 3.97 13.69
C GLU A 23 -20.49 5.05 14.48
N ARG A 24 -19.17 4.90 14.63
CA ARG A 24 -18.31 5.81 15.41
C ARG A 24 -17.71 6.94 14.58
N ALA A 25 -17.85 6.88 13.26
CA ALA A 25 -17.35 7.90 12.35
C ALA A 25 -18.01 9.26 12.61
N LYS A 26 -17.19 10.28 12.87
CA LYS A 26 -17.60 11.68 12.93
C LYS A 26 -17.83 12.21 11.50
N CYS A 27 -19.03 12.01 10.97
CA CYS A 27 -19.42 12.44 9.63
C CYS A 27 -20.87 12.92 9.59
N SER A 28 -21.29 13.51 8.45
CA SER A 28 -22.68 13.95 8.29
C SER A 28 -23.63 12.75 8.23
N ARG A 29 -24.93 12.98 8.47
CA ARG A 29 -25.96 11.94 8.33
C ARG A 29 -25.97 11.32 6.92
N LYS A 30 -25.74 12.12 5.88
CA LYS A 30 -25.67 11.66 4.49
C LYS A 30 -24.47 10.75 4.26
N ASP A 31 -23.29 11.13 4.76
CA ASP A 31 -22.07 10.32 4.65
C ASP A 31 -22.21 8.99 5.40
N ARG A 32 -22.82 9.02 6.60
CA ARG A 32 -23.10 7.83 7.39
C ARG A 32 -24.07 6.89 6.67
N LEU A 33 -25.10 7.43 6.02
CA LEU A 33 -26.02 6.62 5.22
C LEU A 33 -25.30 5.93 4.06
N ALA A 34 -24.46 6.66 3.31
CA ALA A 34 -23.67 6.08 2.22
C ALA A 34 -22.76 4.94 2.72
N LEU A 35 -22.11 5.13 3.87
CA LEU A 35 -21.30 4.11 4.53
C LEU A 35 -22.12 2.89 4.94
N ALA A 36 -23.29 3.09 5.57
CA ALA A 36 -24.16 2.00 5.97
C ALA A 36 -24.64 1.18 4.76
N THR A 37 -25.08 1.84 3.69
CA THR A 37 -25.49 1.14 2.46
C THR A 37 -24.34 0.38 1.82
N ALA A 38 -23.12 0.92 1.83
CA ALA A 38 -21.94 0.21 1.33
C ALA A 38 -21.57 -0.99 2.21
N CYS A 39 -21.70 -0.89 3.54
CA CYS A 39 -21.50 -2.02 4.45
C CYS A 39 -22.53 -3.13 4.17
N ASP A 40 -23.80 -2.78 4.05
CA ASP A 40 -24.86 -3.76 3.76
C ASP A 40 -24.62 -4.47 2.41
N ALA A 41 -24.17 -3.72 1.40
CA ALA A 41 -23.79 -4.27 0.11
C ALA A 41 -22.56 -5.21 0.22
N PHE A 42 -21.52 -4.79 0.94
CA PHE A 42 -20.31 -5.58 1.14
C PHE A 42 -20.58 -6.86 1.92
N GLU A 43 -21.32 -6.79 3.04
CA GLU A 43 -21.66 -7.97 3.85
C GLU A 43 -22.45 -9.02 3.05
N PHE A 44 -23.34 -8.57 2.16
CA PHE A 44 -24.05 -9.46 1.25
C PHE A 44 -23.12 -10.10 0.23
N LEU A 45 -22.22 -9.30 -0.37
CA LEU A 45 -21.33 -9.77 -1.44
C LEU A 45 -20.18 -10.64 -0.93
N PHE A 46 -19.73 -10.44 0.31
CA PHE A 46 -18.53 -11.10 0.85
C PHE A 46 -18.65 -12.63 0.92
N ASP A 47 -19.85 -13.16 1.14
CA ASP A 47 -20.10 -14.62 1.12
C ASP A 47 -20.67 -15.11 -0.21
N SER A 48 -20.91 -14.20 -1.15
CA SER A 48 -21.57 -14.55 -2.39
C SER A 48 -20.56 -15.05 -3.41
N ALA A 49 -20.78 -16.26 -3.93
CA ALA A 49 -19.99 -16.79 -5.03
C ALA A 49 -20.11 -15.93 -6.32
N ILE A 50 -21.23 -15.22 -6.47
CA ILE A 50 -21.52 -14.38 -7.63
C ILE A 50 -21.71 -12.94 -7.15
N LEU A 51 -20.95 -12.01 -7.71
CA LEU A 51 -21.10 -10.60 -7.39
C LEU A 51 -22.27 -9.98 -8.15
N ASP A 52 -23.26 -9.46 -7.42
CA ASP A 52 -24.32 -8.62 -7.98
C ASP A 52 -23.75 -7.23 -8.35
N PRO A 53 -23.74 -6.85 -9.65
CA PRO A 53 -23.20 -5.57 -10.10
C PRO A 53 -23.84 -4.37 -9.40
N LYS A 54 -25.16 -4.42 -9.11
CA LYS A 54 -25.86 -3.29 -8.47
C LYS A 54 -25.34 -3.01 -7.07
N ARG A 55 -24.97 -4.05 -6.33
CA ARG A 55 -24.41 -3.91 -4.98
C ARG A 55 -22.95 -3.48 -5.06
N LEU A 56 -22.22 -3.95 -6.06
CA LEU A 56 -20.85 -3.54 -6.29
C LEU A 56 -20.78 -2.05 -6.66
N ASP A 57 -21.73 -1.53 -7.45
CA ASP A 57 -21.88 -0.11 -7.76
C ASP A 57 -22.01 0.75 -6.51
N VAL A 58 -22.73 0.28 -5.47
CA VAL A 58 -22.86 1.00 -4.19
C VAL A 58 -21.50 1.11 -3.49
N ILE A 59 -20.72 0.03 -3.46
CA ILE A 59 -19.37 0.03 -2.86
C ILE A 59 -18.44 0.93 -3.67
N ALA A 60 -18.50 0.87 -5.00
CA ALA A 60 -17.72 1.72 -5.89
C ALA A 60 -18.06 3.21 -5.75
N ALA A 61 -19.35 3.53 -5.54
CA ALA A 61 -19.79 4.90 -5.24
C ALA A 61 -19.20 5.39 -3.91
N ALA A 62 -19.14 4.52 -2.88
CA ALA A 62 -18.45 4.84 -1.63
C ALA A 62 -16.94 5.02 -1.85
N ALA A 63 -16.26 4.15 -2.59
CA ALA A 63 -14.84 4.27 -2.93
C ALA A 63 -14.50 5.56 -3.71
N SER A 64 -15.45 6.05 -4.50
CA SER A 64 -15.33 7.31 -5.25
C SER A 64 -15.73 8.55 -4.46
N HIS A 65 -16.17 8.38 -3.22
CA HIS A 65 -16.75 9.47 -2.44
C HIS A 65 -15.70 10.56 -2.10
N HIS A 66 -16.17 11.80 -1.93
CA HIS A 66 -15.28 12.93 -1.64
C HIS A 66 -14.83 12.95 -0.17
N ARG A 67 -15.65 12.47 0.77
CA ARG A 67 -15.29 12.37 2.19
C ARG A 67 -14.33 11.22 2.46
N LYS A 68 -13.24 11.55 3.16
CA LYS A 68 -12.16 10.62 3.54
C LYS A 68 -12.65 9.31 4.12
N THR A 69 -13.40 9.37 5.21
CA THR A 69 -13.89 8.17 5.89
C THR A 69 -14.74 7.27 4.98
N VAL A 70 -15.52 7.87 4.07
CA VAL A 70 -16.39 7.10 3.16
C VAL A 70 -15.56 6.40 2.09
N TRP A 71 -14.65 7.14 1.45
CA TRP A 71 -13.83 6.54 0.39
C TRP A 71 -12.80 5.56 0.90
N GLU A 72 -12.18 5.79 2.05
CA GLU A 72 -11.22 4.83 2.63
C GLU A 72 -11.91 3.49 2.88
N THR A 73 -13.07 3.54 3.53
CA THR A 73 -13.88 2.35 3.82
C THR A 73 -14.34 1.66 2.53
N GLY A 74 -14.91 2.42 1.58
CA GLY A 74 -15.40 1.86 0.32
C GLY A 74 -14.29 1.27 -0.55
N THR A 75 -13.13 1.92 -0.62
CA THR A 75 -11.98 1.42 -1.41
C THR A 75 -11.41 0.16 -0.79
N LEU A 76 -11.36 0.09 0.54
CA LEU A 76 -10.91 -1.09 1.26
C LEU A 76 -11.87 -2.28 1.04
N MET A 77 -13.18 -2.10 1.18
CA MET A 77 -14.19 -3.11 0.86
C MET A 77 -14.07 -3.60 -0.59
N LEU A 78 -13.96 -2.67 -1.54
CA LEU A 78 -13.79 -2.98 -2.95
C LEU A 78 -12.52 -3.80 -3.19
N SER A 79 -11.42 -3.42 -2.53
CA SER A 79 -10.14 -4.13 -2.64
C SER A 79 -10.23 -5.54 -2.08
N GLN A 80 -10.95 -5.76 -0.98
CA GLN A 80 -11.17 -7.10 -0.44
C GLN A 80 -11.93 -7.99 -1.43
N LEU A 81 -13.03 -7.51 -2.02
CA LEU A 81 -13.75 -8.27 -3.03
C LEU A 81 -12.89 -8.52 -4.28
N ALA A 82 -12.05 -7.55 -4.66
CA ALA A 82 -11.20 -7.63 -5.83
C ALA A 82 -10.03 -8.64 -5.70
N GLN A 83 -9.72 -9.13 -4.50
CA GLN A 83 -8.77 -10.22 -4.32
C GLN A 83 -9.26 -11.48 -5.05
N GLU A 84 -10.53 -11.82 -4.91
CA GLU A 84 -11.11 -13.06 -5.44
C GLU A 84 -11.87 -12.84 -6.76
N HIS A 85 -12.51 -11.68 -6.93
CA HIS A 85 -13.44 -11.47 -8.04
C HIS A 85 -12.90 -10.50 -9.10
N SER A 86 -12.86 -10.95 -10.36
CA SER A 86 -12.46 -10.12 -11.51
C SER A 86 -13.36 -8.91 -11.72
N VAL A 87 -14.66 -9.07 -11.54
CA VAL A 87 -15.62 -7.97 -11.69
C VAL A 87 -15.31 -6.82 -10.74
N ALA A 88 -14.90 -7.09 -9.49
CA ALA A 88 -14.47 -6.06 -8.55
C ALA A 88 -13.14 -5.41 -8.93
N ARG A 89 -12.22 -6.17 -9.56
CA ARG A 89 -10.99 -5.61 -10.14
C ARG A 89 -11.27 -4.62 -11.27
N ASP A 90 -12.32 -4.85 -12.07
CA ASP A 90 -12.69 -3.90 -13.14
C ASP A 90 -13.07 -2.53 -12.58
N TYR A 91 -13.72 -2.45 -11.42
CA TYR A 91 -13.99 -1.17 -10.76
C TYR A 91 -12.70 -0.48 -10.27
N LEU A 92 -11.69 -1.22 -9.80
CA LEU A 92 -10.39 -0.62 -9.49
C LEU A 92 -9.73 -0.06 -10.75
N LEU A 93 -9.82 -0.75 -11.90
CA LEU A 93 -9.33 -0.25 -13.18
C LEU A 93 -10.09 1.00 -13.66
N GLN A 94 -11.39 1.09 -13.38
CA GLN A 94 -12.18 2.31 -13.65
C GLN A 94 -11.68 3.49 -12.80
N LEU A 95 -11.42 3.28 -11.51
CA LEU A 95 -10.82 4.31 -10.65
C LEU A 95 -9.43 4.73 -11.16
N ALA A 96 -8.62 3.76 -11.61
CA ALA A 96 -7.30 4.00 -12.19
C ALA A 96 -7.37 4.83 -13.48
N SER A 97 -8.45 4.70 -14.24
CA SER A 97 -8.68 5.43 -15.50
C SER A 97 -9.28 6.83 -15.29
N SER A 98 -9.57 7.22 -14.04
CA SER A 98 -10.19 8.51 -13.74
C SER A 98 -9.28 9.70 -14.05
N ARG A 99 -9.88 10.79 -14.54
CA ARG A 99 -9.17 12.09 -14.63
C ARG A 99 -8.82 12.66 -13.25
N ASN A 100 -9.52 12.23 -12.19
CA ASN A 100 -9.25 12.64 -10.82
C ASN A 100 -8.04 11.87 -10.24
N GLY A 101 -6.96 12.60 -9.94
CA GLY A 101 -5.74 12.01 -9.37
C GLY A 101 -5.95 11.32 -8.02
N ASP A 102 -6.91 11.74 -7.20
CA ASP A 102 -7.21 11.05 -5.95
C ASP A 102 -7.85 9.69 -6.20
N LEU A 103 -8.72 9.56 -7.20
CA LEU A 103 -9.32 8.27 -7.56
C LEU A 103 -8.27 7.32 -8.15
N ARG A 104 -7.37 7.86 -9.00
CA ARG A 104 -6.23 7.08 -9.51
C ARG A 104 -5.32 6.58 -8.40
N LEU A 105 -5.03 7.41 -7.40
CA LEU A 105 -4.25 6.99 -6.23
C LEU A 105 -4.96 5.89 -5.43
N ARG A 106 -6.27 6.04 -5.19
CA ARG A 106 -7.07 5.06 -4.43
C ARG A 106 -7.14 3.71 -5.11
N SER A 107 -7.11 3.66 -6.44
CA SER A 107 -7.24 2.41 -7.21
C SER A 107 -6.23 1.31 -6.85
N PHE A 108 -5.07 1.66 -6.28
CA PHE A 108 -4.04 0.72 -5.89
C PHE A 108 -3.59 0.86 -4.43
N ALA A 109 -4.25 1.71 -3.64
CA ALA A 109 -3.81 2.06 -2.29
C ALA A 109 -3.89 0.88 -1.29
N TYR A 110 -4.74 -0.11 -1.56
CA TYR A 110 -4.98 -1.26 -0.70
C TYR A 110 -4.70 -2.60 -1.41
N LEU A 111 -3.79 -2.59 -2.39
CA LEU A 111 -3.30 -3.85 -2.96
C LEU A 111 -2.50 -4.62 -1.90
N THR A 112 -2.68 -5.93 -1.93
CA THR A 112 -1.98 -6.90 -1.06
C THR A 112 -1.49 -8.06 -1.93
N ASP A 113 -0.70 -8.96 -1.32
CA ASP A 113 -0.24 -10.21 -1.93
C ASP A 113 -1.37 -11.22 -2.22
N ALA A 114 -2.56 -11.02 -1.63
CA ALA A 114 -3.75 -11.82 -1.91
C ALA A 114 -4.36 -11.55 -3.30
N PHE A 115 -3.99 -10.46 -3.98
CA PHE A 115 -4.42 -10.21 -5.35
C PHE A 115 -3.63 -11.04 -6.36
N PRO A 116 -4.19 -11.34 -7.55
CA PRO A 116 -3.41 -11.92 -8.64
C PRO A 116 -2.19 -11.07 -8.98
N ARG A 117 -0.98 -11.66 -8.95
CA ARG A 117 0.28 -10.94 -9.16
C ARG A 117 0.29 -10.15 -10.47
N ASP A 118 -0.19 -10.73 -11.56
CA ASP A 118 -0.24 -10.08 -12.88
C ASP A 118 -1.13 -8.82 -12.87
N PHE A 119 -2.25 -8.87 -12.13
CA PHE A 119 -3.12 -7.71 -11.95
C PHE A 119 -2.38 -6.59 -11.20
N CYS A 120 -1.76 -6.92 -10.07
CA CYS A 120 -0.96 -5.97 -9.29
C CYS A 120 0.17 -5.37 -10.14
N HIS A 121 0.93 -6.22 -10.84
CA HIS A 121 2.00 -5.81 -11.73
C HIS A 121 1.52 -4.80 -12.77
N ASN A 122 0.48 -5.13 -13.54
CA ASN A 122 0.00 -4.28 -14.62
C ASN A 122 -0.60 -2.97 -14.11
N LEU A 123 -1.37 -3.02 -13.01
CA LEU A 123 -1.93 -1.83 -12.40
C LEU A 123 -0.83 -0.91 -11.89
N VAL A 124 0.10 -1.42 -11.09
CA VAL A 124 1.22 -0.63 -10.51
C VAL A 124 2.14 -0.09 -11.60
N LEU A 125 2.50 -0.89 -12.60
CA LEU A 125 3.31 -0.45 -13.75
C LEU A 125 2.68 0.76 -14.44
N SER A 126 1.38 0.71 -14.69
CA SER A 126 0.66 1.83 -15.30
C SER A 126 0.71 3.11 -14.44
N ARG A 127 0.88 2.98 -13.12
CA ARG A 127 0.91 4.11 -12.18
C ARG A 127 2.30 4.68 -11.96
N ILE A 128 3.37 3.89 -12.12
CA ILE A 128 4.76 4.39 -12.07
C ILE A 128 4.96 5.53 -13.09
N ASN A 129 4.30 5.42 -14.25
CA ASN A 129 4.33 6.42 -15.31
C ASN A 129 3.19 7.45 -15.23
N ASP A 130 2.48 7.57 -14.10
CA ASP A 130 1.42 8.57 -13.95
C ASP A 130 1.98 10.00 -14.07
N VAL A 131 1.18 10.88 -14.67
CA VAL A 131 1.49 12.31 -14.81
C VAL A 131 1.68 12.99 -13.46
N SER A 132 0.98 12.51 -12.42
CA SER A 132 1.15 12.99 -11.06
C SER A 132 2.36 12.31 -10.41
N GLU A 133 3.36 13.10 -10.08
CA GLU A 133 4.56 12.62 -9.39
C GLU A 133 4.25 11.98 -8.01
N ARG A 134 3.20 12.46 -7.33
CA ARG A 134 2.70 11.84 -6.09
C ARG A 134 2.23 10.40 -6.32
N ILE A 135 1.50 10.17 -7.42
CA ILE A 135 0.95 8.86 -7.76
C ILE A 135 2.07 7.93 -8.23
N ALA A 136 2.96 8.42 -9.09
CA ALA A 136 4.14 7.68 -9.53
C ALA A 136 4.97 7.21 -8.34
N HIS A 137 5.25 8.10 -7.39
CA HIS A 137 6.00 7.75 -6.19
C HIS A 137 5.27 6.73 -5.31
N ALA A 138 3.96 6.89 -5.08
CA ALA A 138 3.17 5.92 -4.34
C ALA A 138 3.14 4.54 -5.03
N ALA A 139 3.17 4.50 -6.37
CA ALA A 139 3.25 3.26 -7.13
C ALA A 139 4.60 2.56 -6.94
N CYS A 140 5.72 3.31 -6.90
CA CYS A 140 7.04 2.74 -6.59
C CYS A 140 7.06 2.09 -5.19
N TRP A 141 6.47 2.76 -4.20
CA TRP A 141 6.31 2.18 -2.87
C TRP A 141 5.46 0.91 -2.91
N THR A 142 4.33 0.94 -3.62
CA THR A 142 3.45 -0.24 -3.76
C THR A 142 4.15 -1.40 -4.44
N ALA A 143 4.95 -1.16 -5.48
CA ALA A 143 5.77 -2.18 -6.12
C ALA A 143 6.72 -2.85 -5.11
N THR A 144 7.34 -2.05 -4.27
CA THR A 144 8.26 -2.54 -3.23
C THR A 144 7.51 -3.31 -2.14
N MET A 145 6.36 -2.81 -1.69
CA MET A 145 5.52 -3.49 -0.69
C MET A 145 5.03 -4.86 -1.16
N LEU A 146 4.73 -5.00 -2.45
CA LEU A 146 4.26 -6.24 -3.08
C LEU A 146 5.39 -7.11 -3.65
N ASN A 147 6.65 -6.70 -3.46
CA ASN A 147 7.83 -7.37 -4.01
C ASN A 147 7.71 -7.64 -5.52
N LEU A 148 7.34 -6.62 -6.30
CA LEU A 148 7.24 -6.64 -7.75
C LEU A 148 8.60 -6.30 -8.38
N THR A 149 9.58 -7.18 -8.18
CA THR A 149 10.98 -7.01 -8.61
C THR A 149 11.13 -6.64 -10.09
N GLU A 150 10.22 -7.11 -10.93
CA GLU A 150 10.15 -6.89 -12.37
C GLU A 150 9.92 -5.41 -12.73
N LEU A 151 9.44 -4.60 -11.77
CA LEU A 151 9.18 -3.17 -11.95
C LEU A 151 10.38 -2.26 -11.67
N SER A 152 11.50 -2.79 -11.16
CA SER A 152 12.72 -2.01 -10.90
C SER A 152 13.19 -1.20 -12.13
N PRO A 153 13.30 -1.77 -13.35
CA PRO A 153 13.67 -1.00 -14.53
C PRO A 153 12.74 0.19 -14.82
N ALA A 154 11.42 0.00 -14.64
CA ALA A 154 10.43 1.06 -14.83
C ALA A 154 10.57 2.18 -13.80
N ILE A 155 10.85 1.84 -12.54
CA ILE A 155 11.11 2.83 -11.48
C ILE A 155 12.37 3.63 -11.79
N ARG A 156 13.45 2.98 -12.23
CA ARG A 156 14.71 3.66 -12.63
C ARG A 156 14.49 4.59 -13.82
N ALA A 157 13.75 4.14 -14.83
CA ALA A 157 13.38 4.99 -15.97
C ALA A 157 12.58 6.21 -15.52
N ARG A 158 11.63 6.04 -14.59
CA ARG A 158 10.86 7.17 -14.02
C ARG A 158 11.77 8.12 -13.25
N ALA A 159 12.67 7.61 -12.43
CA ALA A 159 13.61 8.39 -11.63
C ALA A 159 14.43 9.35 -12.50
N ALA A 160 14.89 8.93 -13.68
CA ALA A 160 15.64 9.79 -14.62
C ALA A 160 14.88 11.07 -15.06
N SER A 161 13.55 11.08 -14.96
CA SER A 161 12.70 12.24 -15.27
C SER A 161 12.25 13.04 -14.03
N THR A 162 12.56 12.57 -12.82
CA THR A 162 12.10 13.16 -11.56
C THR A 162 12.99 14.34 -11.16
N LYS A 163 12.39 15.53 -11.01
CA LYS A 163 13.12 16.76 -10.66
C LYS A 163 13.28 16.96 -9.15
N HIS A 164 12.34 16.43 -8.35
CA HIS A 164 12.37 16.64 -6.91
C HIS A 164 13.42 15.74 -6.25
N ALA A 165 14.51 16.33 -5.76
CA ALA A 165 15.70 15.60 -5.27
C ALA A 165 15.37 14.49 -4.25
N ILE A 166 14.46 14.76 -3.29
CA ILE A 166 14.07 13.75 -2.29
C ILE A 166 13.38 12.56 -2.96
N ARG A 167 12.49 12.78 -3.93
CA ARG A 167 11.74 11.70 -4.58
C ARG A 167 12.61 10.94 -5.57
N LEU A 168 13.54 11.63 -6.23
CA LEU A 168 14.57 11.00 -7.05
C LEU A 168 15.38 10.02 -6.21
N HIS A 169 15.87 10.47 -5.06
CA HIS A 169 16.61 9.62 -4.13
C HIS A 169 15.76 8.45 -3.62
N GLU A 170 14.52 8.69 -3.20
CA GLU A 170 13.60 7.64 -2.76
C GLU A 170 13.31 6.63 -3.88
N MET A 171 13.10 7.06 -5.12
CA MET A 171 12.88 6.15 -6.25
C MET A 171 14.09 5.26 -6.55
N HIS A 172 15.31 5.80 -6.47
CA HIS A 172 16.53 5.00 -6.61
C HIS A 172 16.64 3.95 -5.50
N MET A 173 16.43 4.36 -4.25
CA MET A 173 16.40 3.45 -3.09
C MET A 173 15.36 2.34 -3.28
N LEU A 174 14.13 2.67 -3.73
CA LEU A 174 13.08 1.68 -3.97
C LEU A 174 13.43 0.70 -5.10
N ALA A 175 14.05 1.17 -6.18
CA ALA A 175 14.53 0.29 -7.25
C ALA A 175 15.65 -0.64 -6.76
N ASP A 176 16.61 -0.12 -5.99
CA ASP A 176 17.69 -0.92 -5.41
C ASP A 176 17.13 -1.98 -4.45
N LEU A 177 16.10 -1.64 -3.67
CA LEU A 177 15.43 -2.60 -2.78
C LEU A 177 14.76 -3.75 -3.55
N LEU A 178 14.20 -3.47 -4.73
CA LEU A 178 13.63 -4.50 -5.59
C LEU A 178 14.71 -5.39 -6.23
N ASP A 179 15.88 -4.84 -6.57
CA ASP A 179 16.96 -5.59 -7.23
C ASP A 179 17.78 -6.44 -6.25
N GLN A 180 18.09 -5.89 -5.07
CA GLN A 180 19.08 -6.45 -4.15
C GLN A 180 18.45 -6.96 -2.84
N GLN A 181 17.14 -6.77 -2.64
CA GLN A 181 16.41 -7.03 -1.39
C GLN A 181 16.89 -6.22 -0.19
N PHE A 182 17.90 -5.36 -0.38
CA PHE A 182 18.32 -4.36 0.58
C PHE A 182 18.86 -3.09 -0.09
N HIS A 183 18.94 -2.01 0.68
CA HIS A 183 19.61 -0.77 0.28
C HIS A 183 20.34 -0.19 1.49
N GLU A 184 21.63 0.11 1.32
CA GLU A 184 22.47 0.73 2.34
C GLU A 184 22.51 2.25 2.12
N TYR A 185 22.03 2.99 3.11
CA TYR A 185 22.13 4.45 3.13
C TYR A 185 23.04 4.91 4.27
N TYR A 186 24.01 5.76 3.93
CA TYR A 186 24.92 6.37 4.90
C TYR A 186 24.64 7.87 5.01
N ASN A 187 24.36 8.33 6.23
CA ASN A 187 24.37 9.77 6.49
C ASN A 187 25.80 10.28 6.72
N LYS A 188 25.99 11.61 6.75
CA LYS A 188 27.29 12.27 6.99
C LYS A 188 27.99 11.89 8.30
N LEU A 189 27.27 11.23 9.21
CA LEU A 189 27.78 10.78 10.51
C LEU A 189 28.13 9.28 10.51
N GLY A 190 28.04 8.60 9.36
CA GLY A 190 28.37 7.18 9.22
C GLY A 190 27.29 6.22 9.72
N TYR A 191 26.07 6.70 10.02
CA TYR A 191 24.98 5.82 10.41
C TYR A 191 24.32 5.20 9.17
N SER A 192 24.12 3.88 9.25
CA SER A 192 23.43 3.05 8.27
C SER A 192 21.92 3.06 8.47
N LEU A 193 21.16 3.32 7.41
CA LEU A 193 19.83 2.76 7.23
C LEU A 193 19.97 1.57 6.30
N VAL A 194 19.57 0.41 6.79
CA VAL A 194 19.42 -0.79 5.98
C VAL A 194 17.92 -1.04 5.89
N LEU A 195 17.40 -0.94 4.68
CA LEU A 195 16.07 -1.42 4.36
C LEU A 195 16.25 -2.83 3.84
N ALA A 196 15.59 -3.83 4.42
CA ALA A 196 15.77 -5.23 4.02
C ALA A 196 14.44 -6.00 4.07
N PHE A 197 14.22 -6.87 3.09
CA PHE A 197 13.01 -7.67 2.94
C PHE A 197 13.33 -9.17 2.99
N PRO A 198 13.63 -9.75 4.16
CA PRO A 198 14.03 -11.15 4.16
C PRO A 198 12.91 -12.08 3.70
N ASP A 199 11.65 -12.01 4.19
CA ASP A 199 10.60 -12.98 3.78
C ASP A 199 9.15 -12.50 4.06
N GLN A 200 8.57 -11.65 3.20
CA GLN A 200 7.18 -11.12 3.27
C GLN A 200 6.90 -9.93 4.22
N PHE A 201 5.76 -9.30 3.96
CA PHE A 201 5.30 -8.01 4.46
C PHE A 201 4.89 -8.05 5.97
N PRO A 202 5.23 -7.03 6.79
CA PRO A 202 6.00 -5.83 6.48
C PRO A 202 7.52 -5.98 6.71
N THR A 203 8.25 -5.34 5.80
CA THR A 203 9.69 -5.06 5.71
C THR A 203 10.35 -4.60 7.00
N ALA A 204 11.60 -4.99 7.26
CA ALA A 204 12.36 -4.36 8.35
C ALA A 204 12.97 -3.03 7.89
N VAL A 205 12.64 -1.95 8.61
CA VAL A 205 13.37 -0.68 8.56
C VAL A 205 14.33 -0.65 9.75
N ILE A 206 15.65 -0.60 9.51
CA ILE A 206 16.66 -0.57 10.58
C ILE A 206 17.19 0.86 10.77
N TRP A 207 16.97 1.50 11.93
CA TRP A 207 17.51 2.84 12.26
C TRP A 207 17.69 3.08 13.78
N PRO A 208 18.81 3.64 14.31
CA PRO A 208 20.22 3.63 13.87
C PRO A 208 21.19 3.06 14.96
N GLY A 209 22.46 2.78 14.58
CA GLY A 209 23.58 2.83 15.55
C GLY A 209 24.74 1.83 15.44
N GLY A 210 24.70 0.81 14.59
CA GLY A 210 25.68 -0.29 14.72
C GLY A 210 25.98 -1.13 13.50
N ILE A 211 25.74 -0.65 12.28
CA ILE A 211 26.20 -1.34 11.07
C ILE A 211 27.18 -0.39 10.36
N LYS A 212 28.43 -0.84 10.23
CA LYS A 212 29.50 -0.12 9.54
C LYS A 212 29.37 -0.32 8.03
N GLU A 213 29.98 0.60 7.27
CA GLU A 213 30.11 0.46 5.83
C GLU A 213 30.78 -0.88 5.45
N GLY A 214 30.20 -1.59 4.49
CA GLY A 214 30.67 -2.90 4.03
C GLY A 214 30.43 -4.07 5.00
N GLU A 215 29.76 -3.85 6.13
CA GLU A 215 29.53 -4.91 7.11
C GLU A 215 28.52 -5.96 6.60
N ILE A 216 27.53 -5.57 5.78
CA ILE A 216 26.63 -6.52 5.10
C ILE A 216 27.42 -7.40 4.12
N ALA A 217 28.31 -6.81 3.31
CA ALA A 217 29.16 -7.58 2.40
C ALA A 217 30.08 -8.56 3.15
N LYS A 218 30.49 -8.21 4.38
CA LYS A 218 31.37 -9.04 5.22
C LYS A 218 30.64 -10.15 5.98
N LEU A 219 29.49 -9.83 6.60
CA LEU A 219 28.78 -10.73 7.52
C LEU A 219 27.56 -11.41 6.90
N GLY A 220 27.06 -10.89 5.78
CA GLY A 220 25.79 -11.28 5.18
C GLY A 220 24.59 -10.57 5.82
N LEU A 221 23.56 -10.32 5.01
CA LEU A 221 22.34 -9.62 5.41
C LEU A 221 21.61 -10.34 6.56
N GLU A 222 21.52 -11.66 6.51
CA GLU A 222 20.84 -12.47 7.53
C GLU A 222 21.46 -12.31 8.92
N ALA A 223 22.79 -12.31 9.01
CA ALA A 223 23.50 -12.14 10.28
C ALA A 223 23.24 -10.76 10.89
N ILE A 224 23.21 -9.72 10.05
CA ILE A 224 22.87 -8.36 10.44
C ILE A 224 21.41 -8.27 10.92
N MET A 225 20.49 -8.85 10.17
CA MET A 225 19.06 -8.89 10.51
C MET A 225 18.80 -9.62 11.83
N SER A 226 19.46 -10.74 12.07
CA SER A 226 19.39 -11.49 13.34
C SER A 226 19.89 -10.64 14.51
N ARG A 227 21.03 -9.96 14.35
CA ARG A 227 21.59 -9.06 15.36
C ARG A 227 20.63 -7.93 15.73
N VAL A 228 20.00 -7.29 14.73
CA VAL A 228 19.07 -6.18 14.94
C VAL A 228 17.75 -6.64 15.57
N ARG A 229 17.25 -7.84 15.20
CA ARG A 229 16.08 -8.44 15.87
C ARG A 229 16.34 -8.63 17.36
N ASN A 230 17.52 -9.13 17.72
CA ASN A 230 17.90 -9.37 19.11
C ASN A 230 18.13 -8.08 19.92
N SER A 231 18.45 -6.96 19.27
CA SER A 231 18.63 -5.67 19.94
C SER A 231 17.32 -4.87 20.13
N GLY A 232 16.19 -5.39 19.65
CA GLY A 232 14.89 -4.70 19.73
C GLY A 232 14.81 -3.42 18.90
N SER A 233 15.73 -3.20 17.96
CA SER A 233 15.88 -1.94 17.21
C SER A 233 15.14 -1.95 15.86
N LEU A 234 14.20 -2.88 15.67
CA LEU A 234 13.48 -3.08 14.41
C LEU A 234 12.23 -2.19 14.39
N LEU A 235 12.15 -1.28 13.42
CA LEU A 235 10.97 -0.42 13.24
C LEU A 235 9.99 -1.06 12.25
N ASP A 236 8.71 -1.07 12.62
CA ASP A 236 7.61 -1.51 11.75
C ASP A 236 7.20 -0.38 10.77
N PRO A 237 7.41 -0.53 9.45
CA PRO A 237 7.05 0.47 8.44
C PRO A 237 5.55 0.71 8.31
N ARG A 238 4.68 -0.16 8.85
CA ARG A 238 3.22 0.09 8.94
C ARG A 238 2.90 1.41 9.63
N ARG A 239 3.79 1.93 10.49
CA ARG A 239 3.60 3.25 11.14
C ARG A 239 3.84 4.46 10.22
N ARG A 240 4.51 4.31 9.07
CA ARG A 240 4.84 5.43 8.15
C ARG A 240 4.01 5.44 6.86
N ALA A 241 3.63 4.29 6.33
CA ALA A 241 2.91 4.18 5.05
C ALA A 241 1.57 4.96 5.00
N TRP A 242 0.99 5.34 6.15
CA TRP A 242 -0.30 6.06 6.20
C TRP A 242 -0.21 7.59 6.06
N LYS A 243 0.99 8.17 5.93
CA LYS A 243 1.16 9.63 5.86
C LYS A 243 0.97 10.24 4.46
N TRP A 244 0.73 9.46 3.41
CA TRP A 244 0.55 9.98 2.03
C TRP A 244 -0.70 10.87 1.82
N GLY A 245 -1.57 10.99 2.83
CA GLY A 245 -2.80 11.79 2.79
C GLY A 245 -2.80 13.03 3.67
N ARG A 246 -1.63 13.60 4.00
CA ARG A 246 -1.52 14.94 4.63
C ARG A 246 -0.66 15.85 3.78
#